data_AF-A0A4R1F552-F1
#
_entry.id   AF-A0A4R1F552-F1
#
_cell.length_a   1.000
_cell.length_b   1.000
_cell.length_c   1.000
_cell.angle_alpha   90.00
_cell.angle_beta   90.00
_cell.angle_gamma   90.00
#
_symmetry.space_group_name_H-M   'P 1'
#
loop_
_entity.id
_entity.type
_entity.pdbx_description
1 polymer ?
#
loop_
_entity_poly.entity_id
_entity_poly.type
_entity_poly.pdbx_seq_one_letter_code
_entity_poly.pdbx_strand_id
1 'polypeptide(L)'
;MGPEIMAAAVASASVVAAGLAAGVTETAKLAVGDAYKKVKELLERRYSSVDVEIVEARPQALKRQEVLAEELEAAGAGADTELAAAVQVLLGVIEQHSPQAAELVGVRLERVEAGQIEVRGIRAAGASGVIAKDVKTLGDFSVTDVQVVSARPDPH
;
A
#
# COMPACT_ATOMS: atom_id res chain seq x y z
N MET A 1 7.70 -14.07 9.75
CA MET A 1 6.79 -13.26 8.92
C MET A 1 7.56 -12.87 7.66
N GLY A 2 6.93 -12.81 6.49
CA GLY A 2 7.66 -12.45 5.25
C GLY A 2 7.99 -10.95 5.20
N PRO A 3 9.03 -10.52 4.46
CA PRO A 3 9.41 -9.11 4.29
C PRO A 3 8.25 -8.24 3.76
N GLU A 4 7.27 -8.88 3.12
CA GLU A 4 6.07 -8.28 2.53
C GLU A 4 5.14 -7.65 3.58
N ILE A 5 5.04 -8.21 4.79
CA ILE A 5 4.16 -7.66 5.86
C ILE A 5 4.84 -6.49 6.57
N MET A 6 6.17 -6.50 6.71
CA MET A 6 6.92 -5.35 7.25
C MET A 6 6.88 -4.16 6.27
N ALA A 7 7.07 -4.42 4.98
CA ALA A 7 6.88 -3.40 3.95
C ALA A 7 5.45 -2.84 3.99
N ALA A 8 4.44 -3.68 4.26
CA ALA A 8 3.05 -3.25 4.38
C ALA A 8 2.77 -2.42 5.65
N ALA A 9 3.39 -2.72 6.79
CA ALA A 9 3.30 -1.92 8.00
C ALA A 9 3.86 -0.50 7.77
N VAL A 10 5.02 -0.41 7.13
CA VAL A 10 5.65 0.87 6.81
C VAL A 10 4.90 1.63 5.70
N ALA A 11 4.41 0.93 4.68
CA ALA A 11 3.56 1.51 3.64
C ALA A 11 2.22 2.01 4.19
N SER A 12 1.64 1.37 5.21
CA SER A 12 0.39 1.81 5.82
C SER A 12 0.53 3.14 6.58
N ALA A 13 1.66 3.39 7.24
CA ALA A 13 1.99 4.72 7.77
C ALA A 13 2.04 5.76 6.64
N SER A 14 2.50 5.36 5.45
CA SER A 14 2.53 6.24 4.29
C SER A 14 1.15 6.56 3.70
N VAL A 15 0.23 5.60 3.70
CA VAL A 15 -1.16 5.78 3.28
C VAL A 15 -1.94 6.66 4.27
N VAL A 16 -1.71 6.47 5.57
CA VAL A 16 -2.37 7.24 6.64
C VAL A 16 -1.87 8.68 6.67
N ALA A 17 -0.55 8.88 6.64
CA ALA A 17 0.05 10.22 6.68
C ALA A 17 -0.02 10.96 5.33
N ALA A 18 -0.20 10.25 4.20
CA ALA A 18 -0.62 10.87 2.93
C ALA A 18 -2.11 11.28 2.92
N GLY A 19 -2.87 10.95 3.98
CA GLY A 19 -4.10 11.65 4.33
C GLY A 19 -5.08 11.84 3.16
N LEU A 20 -5.48 10.72 2.56
CA LEU A 20 -6.77 10.55 1.85
C LEU A 20 -6.96 11.48 0.64
N ALA A 21 -6.64 10.93 -0.54
CA ALA A 21 -7.12 11.47 -1.80
C ALA A 21 -8.65 11.75 -1.72
N ALA A 22 -9.07 12.86 -2.31
CA ALA A 22 -10.45 13.34 -2.32
C ALA A 22 -11.45 12.20 -2.60
N GLY A 23 -12.37 11.92 -1.67
CA GLY A 23 -13.46 10.96 -1.87
C GLY A 23 -13.76 10.00 -0.70
N VAL A 24 -12.90 9.95 0.31
CA VAL A 24 -13.08 9.03 1.46
C VAL A 24 -13.96 9.67 2.55
N THR A 25 -14.95 8.92 3.06
CA THR A 25 -15.91 9.41 4.08
C THR A 25 -15.22 9.63 5.43
N GLU A 26 -15.75 10.54 6.26
CA GLU A 26 -15.20 10.78 7.62
C GLU A 26 -15.15 9.51 8.48
N THR A 27 -16.13 8.62 8.34
CA THR A 27 -16.14 7.31 9.01
C THR A 27 -14.96 6.44 8.60
N ALA A 28 -14.59 6.47 7.33
CA ALA A 28 -13.42 5.75 6.83
C ALA A 28 -12.10 6.32 7.37
N LYS A 29 -11.99 7.65 7.49
CA LYS A 29 -10.82 8.30 8.11
C LYS A 29 -10.67 7.87 9.57
N LEU A 30 -11.78 7.84 10.31
CA LEU A 30 -11.81 7.38 11.70
C LEU A 30 -11.42 5.90 11.82
N ALA A 31 -12.00 5.03 11.00
CA ALA A 31 -11.70 3.60 11.04
C ALA A 31 -10.22 3.31 10.74
N VAL A 32 -9.65 3.96 9.72
CA VAL A 32 -8.22 3.84 9.37
C VAL A 32 -7.34 4.42 10.49
N GLY A 33 -7.71 5.57 11.04
CA GLY A 33 -6.99 6.22 12.15
C GLY A 33 -6.97 5.37 13.42
N ASP A 34 -8.09 4.76 13.79
CA ASP A 34 -8.21 3.87 14.96
C ASP A 34 -7.36 2.61 14.78
N ALA A 35 -7.40 2.00 13.60
CA ALA A 35 -6.57 0.83 13.29
C ALA A 35 -5.07 1.18 13.31
N TYR A 36 -4.68 2.35 12.78
CA TYR A 36 -3.30 2.82 12.82
C TYR A 36 -2.83 3.10 14.25
N LYS A 37 -3.65 3.76 15.06
CA LYS A 37 -3.36 4.03 16.47
C LYS A 37 -3.06 2.75 17.24
N LYS A 38 -3.82 1.69 16.99
CA LYS A 38 -3.58 0.38 17.61
C LYS A 38 -2.22 -0.23 17.22
N VAL A 39 -1.80 -0.08 15.97
CA VAL A 39 -0.46 -0.50 15.53
C VAL A 39 0.62 0.35 16.21
N LYS A 40 0.44 1.68 16.26
CA LYS A 40 1.37 2.61 16.92
C LYS A 40 1.55 2.29 18.40
N GLU A 41 0.46 2.06 19.13
CA GLU A 41 0.50 1.69 20.55
C GLU A 41 1.26 0.36 20.77
N LEU A 42 1.14 -0.62 19.87
CA LEU A 42 1.92 -1.86 19.94
C LEU A 42 3.40 -1.60 19.68
N LEU A 43 3.71 -0.74 18.71
CA LEU A 43 5.08 -0.34 18.39
C LEU A 43 5.74 0.38 19.57
N GLU A 44 5.08 1.39 20.13
CA GLU A 44 5.59 2.14 21.28
C GLU A 44 5.76 1.27 22.54
N ARG A 45 4.84 0.32 22.77
CA ARG A 45 4.87 -0.56 23.95
C ARG A 45 5.97 -1.62 23.90
N ARG A 46 6.24 -2.18 22.71
CA ARG A 46 7.14 -3.35 22.55
C ARG A 46 8.47 -3.01 21.90
N TYR A 47 8.50 -1.95 21.09
CA TYR A 47 9.63 -1.52 20.27
C TYR A 47 9.94 -0.05 20.54
N SER A 48 10.04 0.33 21.82
CA SER A 48 10.27 1.72 22.24
C SER A 48 11.59 2.32 21.75
N SER A 49 12.53 1.49 21.29
CA SER A 49 13.76 1.92 20.63
C SER A 49 13.56 2.31 19.17
N VAL A 50 12.43 1.97 18.57
CA VAL A 50 12.12 2.22 17.16
C VAL A 50 11.34 3.52 17.05
N ASP A 51 11.91 4.48 16.33
CA ASP A 51 11.27 5.78 16.08
C ASP A 51 10.33 5.70 14.88
N VAL A 52 9.03 5.61 15.15
CA VAL A 52 7.99 5.59 14.12
C VAL A 52 7.73 7.00 13.56
N GLU A 53 8.07 8.05 14.32
CA GLU A 53 7.83 9.44 13.92
C GLU A 53 8.65 9.84 12.70
N ILE A 54 9.80 9.20 12.48
CA ILE A 54 10.66 9.44 11.31
C ILE A 54 9.90 9.21 9.99
N VAL A 55 9.04 8.19 9.93
CA VAL A 55 8.19 7.87 8.78
C VAL A 55 6.90 8.67 8.81
N GLU A 56 6.27 8.90 9.97
CA GLU A 56 5.07 9.74 10.09
C GLU A 56 5.31 11.16 9.55
N ALA A 57 6.50 11.73 9.82
CA ALA A 57 6.85 13.09 9.39
C ALA A 57 7.06 13.22 7.87
N ARG A 58 7.55 12.16 7.20
CA ARG A 58 7.73 12.12 5.74
C ARG A 58 7.41 10.73 5.20
N PRO A 59 6.12 10.42 5.06
CA PRO A 59 5.67 9.10 4.65
C PRO A 59 6.16 8.67 3.28
N GLN A 60 6.37 9.61 2.35
CA GLN A 60 6.79 9.27 0.97
C GLN A 60 8.30 9.04 0.84
N ALA A 61 9.09 9.23 1.90
CA ALA A 61 10.54 9.08 1.84
C ALA A 61 10.94 7.60 1.97
N LEU A 62 11.16 6.91 0.85
CA LEU A 62 11.55 5.49 0.79
C LEU A 62 12.71 5.14 1.73
N LYS A 63 13.75 5.98 1.79
CA LYS A 63 14.89 5.76 2.70
C LYS A 63 14.50 5.71 4.18
N ARG A 64 13.48 6.47 4.60
CA ARG A 64 12.99 6.45 5.98
C ARG A 64 12.16 5.20 6.25
N GLN A 65 11.44 4.74 5.24
CA GLN A 65 10.70 3.49 5.29
C GLN A 65 11.64 2.29 5.44
N GLU A 66 12.72 2.25 4.66
CA GLU A 66 13.76 1.22 4.72
C GLU A 66 14.42 1.18 6.11
N VAL A 67 14.84 2.34 6.64
CA VAL A 67 15.43 2.42 7.98
C VAL A 67 14.47 1.92 9.06
N LEU A 68 13.19 2.32 9.02
CA LEU A 68 12.21 1.84 9.99
C LEU A 68 12.01 0.32 9.90
N ALA A 69 11.99 -0.24 8.69
CA ALA A 69 11.88 -1.67 8.49
C ALA A 69 13.09 -2.43 9.06
N GLU A 70 14.30 -1.93 8.80
CA GLU A 70 15.54 -2.51 9.34
C GLU A 70 15.57 -2.50 10.87
N GLU A 71 15.19 -1.38 11.50
CA GLU A 71 15.13 -1.26 12.96
C GLU A 71 14.08 -2.19 13.58
N LEU A 72 12.91 -2.34 12.95
CA LEU A 72 11.88 -3.29 13.37
C LEU A 72 12.34 -4.74 13.23
N GLU A 73 13.08 -5.06 12.17
CA GLU A 73 13.67 -6.39 11.97
C GLU A 73 14.70 -6.71 13.05
N ALA A 74 15.62 -5.78 13.29
CA ALA A 74 16.65 -5.90 14.32
C ALA A 74 16.04 -6.05 15.72
N ALA A 75 14.91 -5.41 15.97
CA ALA A 75 14.16 -5.52 17.22
C ALA A 75 13.29 -6.80 17.32
N GLY A 76 13.28 -7.65 16.30
CA GLY A 76 12.57 -8.93 16.29
C GLY A 76 11.08 -8.85 15.96
N ALA A 77 10.60 -7.71 15.44
CA ALA A 77 9.19 -7.52 15.09
C ALA A 77 8.68 -8.50 14.03
N GLY A 78 9.59 -9.06 13.21
CA GLY A 78 9.28 -10.09 12.21
C GLY A 78 8.78 -11.42 12.77
N ALA A 79 8.87 -11.65 14.08
CA ALA A 79 8.29 -12.82 14.77
C ALA A 79 7.04 -12.49 15.60
N ASP A 80 6.64 -11.22 15.68
CA ASP A 80 5.55 -10.77 16.53
C ASP A 80 4.19 -10.97 15.86
N THR A 81 3.49 -12.01 16.27
CA THR A 81 2.16 -12.37 15.76
C THR A 81 1.08 -11.36 16.14
N GLU A 82 1.23 -10.66 17.27
CA GLU A 82 0.27 -9.63 17.72
C GLU A 82 0.40 -8.40 16.81
N LEU A 83 1.63 -7.99 16.51
CA LEU A 83 1.91 -6.92 15.56
C LEU A 83 1.43 -7.29 14.15
N ALA A 84 1.71 -8.52 13.69
CA ALA A 84 1.24 -9.02 12.39
C ALA A 84 -0.28 -8.91 12.24
N ALA A 85 -1.02 -9.35 13.26
CA ALA A 85 -2.47 -9.31 13.26
C ALA A 85 -3.00 -7.87 13.22
N ALA A 86 -2.40 -6.96 13.99
CA ALA A 86 -2.79 -5.56 13.98
C ALA A 86 -2.54 -4.89 12.62
N VAL A 87 -1.40 -5.18 11.99
CA VAL A 87 -1.08 -4.69 10.64
C VAL A 87 -2.06 -5.24 9.60
N GLN A 88 -2.40 -6.53 9.65
CA GLN A 88 -3.39 -7.12 8.75
C GLN A 88 -4.78 -6.48 8.90
N VAL A 89 -5.20 -6.18 10.13
CA VAL A 89 -6.46 -5.45 10.37
C VAL A 89 -6.41 -4.07 9.73
N LEU A 90 -5.32 -3.32 9.92
CA LEU A 90 -5.15 -2.00 9.30
C LEU A 90 -5.22 -2.07 7.77
N LEU A 91 -4.53 -3.03 7.15
CA LEU A 91 -4.59 -3.23 5.69
C LEU A 91 -6.01 -3.56 5.21
N GLY A 92 -6.73 -4.42 5.94
CA GLY A 92 -8.12 -4.74 5.62
C GLY A 92 -9.05 -3.52 5.71
N VAL A 93 -8.85 -2.65 6.71
CA VAL A 93 -9.61 -1.40 6.84
C VAL A 93 -9.27 -0.43 5.70
N ILE A 94 -7.99 -0.30 5.34
CA ILE A 94 -7.56 0.53 4.20
C ILE A 94 -8.17 0.02 2.89
N GLU A 95 -8.14 -1.29 2.64
CA GLU A 95 -8.72 -1.89 1.43
C GLU A 95 -10.24 -1.67 1.36
N GLN A 96 -10.95 -1.84 2.48
CA GLN A 96 -12.40 -1.63 2.56
C GLN A 96 -12.82 -0.17 2.33
N HIS A 97 -12.01 0.78 2.79
CA HIS A 97 -12.41 2.19 2.88
C HIS A 97 -11.65 3.11 1.93
N SER A 98 -10.59 2.64 1.30
CA SER A 98 -9.78 3.39 0.36
C SER A 98 -9.33 2.48 -0.79
N PRO A 99 -10.25 2.06 -1.67
CA PRO A 99 -9.90 1.35 -2.90
C PRO A 99 -9.02 2.18 -3.85
N GLN A 100 -8.82 3.47 -3.57
CA GLN A 100 -7.93 4.39 -4.26
C GLN A 100 -6.55 4.52 -3.58
N ALA A 101 -6.39 4.05 -2.34
CA ALA A 101 -5.09 3.92 -1.67
C ALA A 101 -4.41 2.57 -2.01
N ALA A 102 -5.19 1.55 -2.34
CA ALA A 102 -4.73 0.53 -3.29
C ALA A 102 -4.46 1.28 -4.59
N GLU A 103 -3.24 1.18 -5.16
CA GLU A 103 -2.87 1.86 -6.40
C GLU A 103 -4.06 1.88 -7.36
N LEU A 104 -4.55 3.06 -7.77
CA LEU A 104 -5.52 3.09 -8.85
C LEU A 104 -4.83 2.46 -10.06
N VAL A 105 -5.26 1.27 -10.44
CA VAL A 105 -4.76 0.53 -11.60
C VAL A 105 -5.95 0.19 -12.48
N GLY A 106 -5.88 0.51 -13.76
CA GLY A 106 -6.91 0.13 -14.73
C GLY A 106 -7.05 -1.39 -14.84
N VAL A 107 -5.93 -2.12 -14.91
CA VAL A 107 -5.89 -3.59 -14.91
C VAL A 107 -4.72 -4.10 -14.07
N ARG A 108 -5.00 -4.91 -13.03
CA ARG A 108 -3.99 -5.59 -12.22
C ARG A 108 -4.04 -7.10 -12.46
N LEU A 109 -2.91 -7.68 -12.84
CA LEU A 109 -2.72 -9.12 -13.00
C LEU A 109 -1.68 -9.59 -11.99
N GLU A 110 -2.06 -10.47 -11.06
CA GLU A 110 -1.16 -11.02 -10.05
C GLU A 110 -1.25 -12.55 -10.04
N ARG A 111 -0.10 -13.21 -10.22
CA ARG A 111 0.01 -14.68 -10.18
C ARG A 111 -0.94 -15.38 -11.15
N VAL A 112 -0.92 -14.95 -12.41
CA VAL A 112 -1.80 -15.47 -13.47
C VAL A 112 -1.01 -16.42 -14.36
N GLU A 113 -1.51 -17.64 -14.56
CA GLU A 113 -0.99 -18.59 -15.56
C GLU A 113 -2.08 -18.86 -16.61
N ALA A 114 -1.80 -18.55 -17.87
CA ALA A 114 -2.80 -18.62 -18.94
C ALA A 114 -2.19 -19.03 -20.29
N GLY A 115 -3.02 -19.55 -21.19
CA GLY A 115 -2.61 -19.88 -22.55
C GLY A 115 -2.23 -18.64 -23.37
N GLN A 116 -3.02 -17.57 -23.28
CA GLN A 116 -2.80 -16.28 -23.95
C GLN A 116 -3.47 -15.18 -23.12
N ILE A 117 -2.92 -13.98 -23.13
CA ILE A 117 -3.53 -12.82 -22.47
C ILE A 117 -3.57 -11.63 -23.44
N GLU A 118 -4.73 -10.98 -23.50
CA GLU A 118 -4.94 -9.78 -24.30
C GLU A 118 -5.69 -8.72 -23.48
N VAL A 119 -5.12 -7.53 -23.40
CA VAL A 119 -5.61 -6.39 -22.64
C VAL A 119 -5.75 -5.22 -23.61
N ARG A 120 -6.98 -4.72 -23.83
CA ARG A 120 -7.27 -3.70 -24.85
C ARG A 120 -8.19 -2.59 -24.36
N GLY A 121 -7.91 -1.34 -24.75
CA GLY A 121 -8.82 -0.21 -24.56
C GLY A 121 -8.89 0.33 -23.14
N ILE A 122 -7.74 0.49 -22.48
CA ILE A 122 -7.68 0.84 -21.05
C ILE A 122 -7.63 2.35 -20.97
N ARG A 123 -8.61 2.96 -20.30
CA ARG A 123 -8.60 4.39 -19.98
C ARG A 123 -8.49 4.56 -18.48
N ALA A 124 -7.40 5.14 -18.01
CA ALA A 124 -7.13 5.35 -16.59
C ALA A 124 -6.82 6.82 -16.33
N ALA A 125 -7.30 7.38 -15.22
CA ALA A 125 -7.05 8.77 -14.84
C ALA A 125 -6.48 8.86 -13.42
N GLY A 126 -5.34 9.54 -13.25
CA GLY A 126 -4.65 9.65 -11.96
C GLY A 126 -4.15 8.30 -11.42
N ALA A 127 -3.86 7.35 -12.31
CA ALA A 127 -3.79 5.92 -12.03
C ALA A 127 -2.81 5.22 -12.99
N SER A 128 -2.25 4.07 -12.60
CA SER A 128 -1.50 3.20 -13.52
C SER A 128 -2.45 2.54 -14.52
N GLY A 129 -2.04 2.40 -15.78
CA GLY A 129 -2.87 1.76 -16.81
C GLY A 129 -3.02 0.26 -16.57
N VAL A 130 -1.91 -0.47 -16.65
CA VAL A 130 -1.85 -1.92 -16.45
C VAL A 130 -0.64 -2.26 -15.58
N ILE A 131 -0.84 -3.08 -14.55
CA ILE A 131 0.22 -3.67 -13.72
C ILE A 131 0.11 -5.18 -13.83
N ALA A 132 1.22 -5.85 -14.16
CA ALA A 132 1.31 -7.29 -14.25
C ALA A 132 2.49 -7.79 -13.41
N LYS A 133 2.22 -8.68 -12.46
CA LYS A 133 3.22 -9.30 -11.58
C LYS A 133 3.01 -10.82 -11.57
N ASP A 134 4.10 -11.57 -11.74
CA ASP A 134 4.08 -13.03 -11.77
C ASP A 134 3.08 -13.60 -12.78
N VAL A 135 3.07 -13.04 -14.00
CA VAL A 135 2.23 -13.50 -15.10
C VAL A 135 3.03 -14.46 -15.99
N LYS A 136 2.45 -15.64 -16.25
CA LYS A 136 3.05 -16.69 -17.07
C LYS A 136 2.11 -17.03 -18.21
N THR A 137 2.54 -16.77 -19.43
CA THR A 137 1.78 -17.12 -20.64
C THR A 137 2.51 -18.15 -21.47
N LEU A 138 1.77 -19.10 -22.04
CA LEU A 138 2.31 -20.05 -23.00
C LEU A 138 2.38 -19.46 -24.42
N GLY A 139 1.45 -18.56 -24.73
CA GLY A 139 1.39 -17.77 -25.96
C GLY A 139 1.48 -16.27 -25.69
N ASP A 140 0.89 -15.47 -26.57
CA ASP A 140 1.09 -14.03 -26.58
C ASP A 140 0.50 -13.32 -25.34
N PHE A 141 1.25 -12.33 -24.85
CA PHE A 141 0.79 -11.33 -23.90
C PHE A 141 0.75 -9.98 -24.61
N SER A 142 -0.46 -9.46 -24.90
CA SER A 142 -0.63 -8.21 -25.64
C SER A 142 -1.39 -7.16 -24.83
N VAL A 143 -0.88 -5.92 -24.84
CA VAL A 143 -1.51 -4.77 -24.20
C VAL A 143 -1.60 -3.65 -25.24
N THR A 144 -2.80 -3.22 -25.61
CA THR A 144 -3.03 -2.24 -26.70
C THR A 144 -4.09 -1.19 -26.34
N ASP A 145 -3.99 0.00 -26.95
CA ASP A 145 -4.90 1.13 -26.70
C ASP A 145 -5.02 1.50 -25.21
N VAL A 146 -3.88 1.73 -24.55
CA VAL A 146 -3.83 2.19 -23.15
C VAL A 146 -3.65 3.70 -23.12
N GLN A 147 -4.62 4.40 -22.52
CA GLN A 147 -4.67 5.84 -22.36
C GLN A 147 -4.68 6.18 -20.87
N VAL A 148 -3.54 6.62 -20.36
CA VAL A 148 -3.42 7.10 -18.97
C VAL A 148 -3.39 8.61 -18.97
N VAL A 149 -4.39 9.23 -18.35
CA VAL A 149 -4.44 10.67 -18.13
C VAL A 149 -3.90 10.95 -16.74
N SER A 150 -2.69 11.49 -16.63
CA SER A 150 -2.19 12.02 -15.36
C SER A 150 -3.14 13.13 -14.89
N ALA A 151 -3.66 13.04 -13.66
CA ALA A 151 -4.45 14.11 -13.08
C ALA A 151 -3.60 15.40 -13.11
N ARG A 152 -3.98 16.35 -13.97
CA ARG A 152 -3.29 17.63 -14.09
C ARG A 152 -3.59 18.43 -12.81
N PRO A 153 -2.60 19.00 -12.11
CA PRO A 153 -2.88 20.04 -11.14
C PRO A 153 -3.12 21.33 -11.92
N ASP A 154 -4.37 21.66 -12.22
CA ASP A 154 -4.73 23.03 -12.59
C ASP A 154 -5.32 23.70 -11.34
N PRO A 155 -4.64 24.74 -10.81
CA PRO A 155 -5.38 25.93 -10.41
C PRO A 155 -4.67 27.19 -10.89
N HIS A 156 -5.25 27.88 -11.86
CA HIS A 156 -5.23 29.34 -11.96
C HIS A 156 -6.56 29.82 -12.56
#